data_AF-A0A804N6L5-F1
#
_entry.id   AF-A0A804N6L5-F1
#
_cell.length_a   1.000
_cell.length_b   1.000
_cell.length_c   1.000
_cell.angle_alpha   90.00
_cell.angle_beta   90.00
_cell.angle_gamma   90.00
#
_symmetry.space_group_name_H-M   'P 1'
#
loop_
_entity.id
_entity.type
_entity.pdbx_description
1 polymer ?
#
loop_
_entity_poly.entity_id
_entity_poly.type
_entity_poly.pdbx_seq_one_letter_code
_entity_poly.pdbx_strand_id
1 'polypeptide(L)'
;MGWNWHVAPDTSKSHHSIPSEEVNAMRGDLMLWPPVVVIHNSSTGHEAKDTDAKIVSIEEIEGVLADIGVAHEKARVSHGRSANQSVFLVKFQPTISGFQEAMRVHTHFSTRNHGKEEFQLMKGSKGKKAASTDSLEELLYAHIGVVEDLGLLDEGTKKRCKVMRKKEIEANAEATLNLEVY
;
A
#
# COMPACT_ATOMS: atom_id res chain seq x y z
N MET A 1 12.41 -46.02 -6.51
CA MET A 1 13.25 -45.28 -5.54
C MET A 1 12.36 -44.89 -4.36
N GLY A 2 12.34 -45.72 -3.30
CA GLY A 2 11.44 -45.55 -2.15
C GLY A 2 12.10 -44.72 -1.06
N TRP A 3 11.38 -43.74 -0.52
CA TRP A 3 11.82 -42.98 0.64
C TRP A 3 11.95 -43.90 1.86
N ASN A 4 13.10 -43.85 2.55
CA ASN A 4 13.39 -44.65 3.73
C ASN A 4 13.17 -43.80 4.99
N TRP A 5 12.13 -44.15 5.76
CA TRP A 5 11.70 -43.45 6.97
C TRP A 5 12.58 -43.73 8.20
N HIS A 6 13.55 -44.65 8.10
CA HIS A 6 14.50 -44.95 9.17
C HIS A 6 15.69 -43.98 9.26
N VAL A 7 15.82 -43.06 8.32
CA VAL A 7 16.84 -42.01 8.37
C VAL A 7 16.16 -40.76 8.90
N ALA A 8 16.46 -40.38 10.14
CA ALA A 8 16.08 -39.06 10.63
C ALA A 8 16.63 -38.01 9.65
N PRO A 9 15.81 -37.06 9.17
CA PRO A 9 16.31 -36.01 8.29
C PRO A 9 17.48 -35.34 8.97
N ASP A 10 18.58 -35.17 8.23
CA ASP A 10 19.76 -34.48 8.71
C ASP A 10 19.36 -33.01 8.98
N THR A 11 18.99 -32.70 10.22
CA THR A 11 18.53 -31.37 10.66
C THR A 11 19.69 -30.41 10.89
N SER A 12 20.90 -30.77 10.45
CA SER A 12 22.11 -29.95 10.52
C SER A 12 22.10 -28.73 9.60
N LYS A 13 21.01 -28.46 8.89
CA LYS A 13 20.76 -27.14 8.30
C LYS A 13 20.49 -26.17 9.44
N SER A 14 21.54 -25.46 9.86
CA SER A 14 21.44 -24.27 10.70
C SER A 14 20.29 -23.41 10.19
N HIS A 15 19.19 -23.38 10.96
CA HIS A 15 18.17 -22.37 10.82
C HIS A 15 18.84 -21.05 11.18
N HIS A 16 19.47 -20.40 10.21
CA HIS A 16 19.92 -19.03 10.38
C HIS A 16 18.65 -18.21 10.62
N SER A 17 18.38 -17.88 11.88
CA SER A 17 17.30 -16.98 12.26
C SER A 17 17.65 -15.63 11.66
N ILE A 18 16.97 -15.28 10.56
CA ILE A 18 17.08 -13.95 9.97
C ILE A 18 16.67 -12.95 11.07
N PRO A 19 17.51 -11.94 11.38
CA PRO A 19 17.17 -10.92 12.36
C PRO A 19 15.84 -10.25 12.03
N SER A 20 15.06 -9.88 13.05
CA SER A 20 13.74 -9.27 12.85
C SER A 20 13.78 -8.02 11.98
N GLU A 21 14.88 -7.27 12.03
CA GLU A 21 15.08 -6.06 11.22
C GLU A 21 15.20 -6.40 9.73
N GLU A 22 15.95 -7.45 9.39
CA GLU A 22 16.09 -7.94 8.02
C GLU A 22 14.78 -8.55 7.51
N VAL A 23 14.03 -9.27 8.36
CA VAL A 23 12.68 -9.74 8.02
C VAL A 23 11.72 -8.57 7.75
N ASN A 24 11.79 -7.49 8.54
CA ASN A 24 10.94 -6.32 8.35
C ASN A 24 11.31 -5.54 7.09
N ALA A 25 12.61 -5.38 6.81
CA ALA A 25 13.09 -4.78 5.57
C ALA A 25 12.63 -5.61 4.35
N MET A 26 12.73 -6.94 4.42
CA MET A 26 12.24 -7.84 3.38
C MET A 26 10.72 -7.75 3.21
N ARG A 27 9.94 -7.60 4.29
CA ARG A 27 8.49 -7.42 4.23
C ARG A 27 8.09 -6.07 3.64
N GLY A 28 8.81 -5.00 3.96
CA GLY A 28 8.56 -3.66 3.43
C GLY A 28 8.82 -3.53 1.93
N ASP A 29 9.66 -4.42 1.38
CA ASP A 29 9.95 -4.51 -0.06
C ASP A 29 8.87 -5.27 -0.85
N LEU A 30 8.00 -6.04 -0.19
CA LEU A 30 6.91 -6.77 -0.85
C LEU A 30 5.69 -5.87 -1.07
N MET A 31 5.17 -5.86 -2.28
CA MET A 31 3.93 -5.16 -2.62
C MET A 31 3.00 -6.03 -3.47
N LEU A 32 1.74 -5.58 -3.58
CA LEU A 32 0.76 -6.16 -4.49
C LEU A 32 0.96 -5.68 -5.93
N TRP A 33 0.84 -6.61 -6.87
CA TRP A 33 0.90 -6.37 -8.32
C TRP A 33 -0.36 -6.92 -9.01
N PRO A 34 -1.13 -6.17 -9.83
CA PRO A 34 -0.87 -4.81 -10.31
C PRO A 34 -0.77 -3.78 -9.17
N PRO A 35 -0.06 -2.65 -9.37
CA PRO A 35 0.16 -1.68 -8.31
C PRO A 35 -1.16 -1.12 -7.79
N VAL A 36 -1.31 -1.12 -6.47
CA VAL A 36 -2.46 -0.54 -5.78
C VAL A 36 -1.94 0.32 -4.64
N VAL A 37 -2.48 1.53 -4.48
CA VAL A 37 -2.25 2.37 -3.31
C VAL A 37 -3.50 2.34 -2.46
N VAL A 38 -3.32 2.14 -1.15
CA VAL A 38 -4.38 2.19 -0.16
C VAL A 38 -4.35 3.58 0.46
N ILE A 39 -5.51 4.25 0.51
CA ILE A 39 -5.68 5.54 1.17
C ILE A 39 -6.68 5.38 2.30
N HIS A 40 -6.29 5.82 3.50
CA HIS A 40 -7.11 5.83 4.69
C HIS A 40 -7.52 7.26 5.04
N ASN A 41 -8.83 7.48 5.23
CA ASN A 41 -9.37 8.69 5.83
C ASN A 41 -9.39 8.53 7.36
N SER A 42 -8.64 9.39 8.05
CA SER A 42 -8.55 9.40 9.52
C SER A 42 -9.74 10.07 10.23
N SER A 43 -10.56 10.84 9.51
CA SER A 43 -11.71 11.58 10.07
C SER A 43 -12.88 10.66 10.48
N THR A 44 -12.99 9.48 9.86
CA THR A 44 -14.11 8.52 10.04
C THR A 44 -13.78 7.38 11.02
N GLY A 45 -12.91 7.64 12.00
CA GLY A 45 -12.59 6.71 13.07
C GLY A 45 -13.80 6.41 13.96
N HIS A 46 -13.85 5.19 14.52
CA HIS A 46 -14.95 4.60 15.32
C HIS A 46 -15.39 5.43 16.57
N GLU A 47 -14.74 6.56 16.86
CA GLU A 47 -15.05 7.44 18.00
C GLU A 47 -15.44 8.87 17.58
N ALA A 48 -15.53 9.18 16.28
CA ALA A 48 -16.16 10.41 15.84
C ALA A 48 -17.67 10.23 16.01
N LYS A 49 -18.27 10.94 16.99
CA LYS A 49 -19.71 11.16 16.99
C LYS A 49 -20.08 11.63 15.59
N ASP A 50 -21.13 11.05 14.99
CA ASP A 50 -21.58 11.16 13.59
C ASP A 50 -21.67 12.58 12.97
N THR A 51 -21.35 13.62 13.72
CA THR A 51 -21.50 15.04 13.37
C THR A 51 -20.20 15.71 12.87
N ASP A 52 -19.01 15.14 13.10
CA ASP A 52 -17.71 15.76 12.74
C ASP A 52 -16.88 14.97 11.71
N ALA A 53 -17.39 13.84 11.22
CA ALA A 53 -16.67 13.03 10.23
C ALA A 53 -16.77 13.65 8.83
N LYS A 54 -15.65 14.13 8.28
CA LYS A 54 -15.59 14.59 6.89
C LYS A 54 -15.76 13.38 5.98
N ILE A 55 -16.93 13.31 5.34
CA ILE A 55 -17.20 12.37 4.25
C ILE A 55 -16.34 12.83 3.09
N VAL A 56 -15.38 11.98 2.70
CA VAL A 56 -14.52 12.22 1.54
C VAL A 56 -15.13 11.47 0.36
N SER A 57 -15.34 12.15 -0.76
CA SER A 57 -15.85 11.54 -1.99
C SER A 57 -14.72 10.95 -2.84
N ILE A 58 -15.06 10.15 -3.85
CA ILE A 58 -14.07 9.61 -4.80
C ILE A 58 -13.44 10.74 -5.61
N GLU A 59 -14.23 11.73 -6.00
CA GLU A 59 -13.82 12.89 -6.78
C GLU A 59 -12.80 13.76 -6.01
N GLU A 60 -12.97 13.87 -4.68
CA GLU A 60 -12.00 14.53 -3.81
C GLU A 60 -10.65 13.79 -3.78
N ILE A 61 -10.67 12.45 -3.74
CA ILE A 61 -9.44 11.65 -3.85
C ILE A 61 -8.80 11.80 -5.23
N GLU A 62 -9.59 11.82 -6.30
CA GLU A 62 -9.10 12.06 -7.66
C GLU A 62 -8.47 13.45 -7.81
N GLY A 63 -9.04 14.47 -7.15
CA GLY A 63 -8.44 15.81 -7.05
C GLY A 63 -7.07 15.78 -6.39
N VAL A 64 -6.94 15.13 -5.22
CA VAL A 64 -5.64 14.96 -4.54
C VAL A 64 -4.63 14.23 -5.43
N LEU A 65 -5.06 13.19 -6.15
CA LEU A 65 -4.19 12.49 -7.09
C LEU A 65 -3.73 13.40 -8.24
N ALA A 66 -4.62 14.24 -8.77
CA ALA A 66 -4.28 15.21 -9.81
C ALA A 66 -3.28 16.26 -9.29
N ASP A 67 -3.43 16.74 -8.06
CA ASP A 67 -2.51 17.68 -7.41
C ASP A 67 -1.11 17.07 -7.18
N ILE A 68 -1.06 15.76 -6.93
CA ILE A 68 0.20 14.97 -6.87
C ILE A 68 0.81 14.77 -8.27
N GLY A 69 0.04 15.03 -9.34
CA GLY A 69 0.44 14.87 -10.74
C GLY A 69 0.13 13.51 -11.34
N VAL A 70 -0.77 12.73 -10.74
CA VAL A 70 -1.28 11.48 -11.31
C VAL A 70 -2.46 11.80 -12.22
N ALA A 71 -2.33 11.47 -13.50
CA ALA A 71 -3.40 11.68 -14.46
C ALA A 71 -4.58 10.72 -14.22
N HIS A 72 -5.81 11.21 -14.40
CA HIS A 72 -7.04 10.46 -14.13
C HIS A 72 -7.14 9.16 -14.94
N GLU A 73 -6.59 9.09 -16.15
CA GLU A 73 -6.58 7.86 -16.96
C GLU A 73 -5.61 6.78 -16.47
N LYS A 74 -4.62 7.16 -15.65
CA LYS A 74 -3.59 6.25 -15.16
C LYS A 74 -3.98 5.52 -13.87
N ALA A 75 -5.00 6.01 -13.18
CA ALA A 75 -5.43 5.50 -11.89
C ALA A 75 -6.96 5.40 -11.82
N ARG A 76 -7.46 4.30 -11.26
CA ARG A 76 -8.89 4.16 -10.95
C ARG A 76 -9.09 4.12 -9.45
N VAL A 77 -9.87 5.06 -8.93
CA VAL A 77 -10.23 5.11 -7.51
C VAL A 77 -11.50 4.29 -7.26
N SER A 78 -11.54 3.60 -6.13
CA SER A 78 -12.70 2.82 -5.67
C SER A 78 -12.69 2.71 -4.15
N HIS A 79 -13.84 2.47 -3.52
CA HIS A 79 -13.86 2.15 -2.09
C HIS A 79 -13.27 0.76 -1.82
N GLY A 80 -12.50 0.65 -0.75
CA GLY A 80 -12.10 -0.63 -0.18
C GLY A 80 -13.26 -1.29 0.59
N ARG A 81 -13.12 -2.57 0.91
CA ARG A 81 -14.01 -3.28 1.82
C ARG A 81 -13.78 -2.82 3.26
N SER A 82 -14.25 -1.61 3.58
CA SER A 82 -14.37 -1.11 4.94
C SER A 82 -15.83 -0.82 5.26
N ALA A 83 -16.29 -1.18 6.46
CA ALA A 83 -17.68 -1.01 6.87
C ALA A 83 -18.13 0.47 6.90
N ASN A 84 -17.18 1.39 7.10
CA ASN A 84 -17.39 2.83 7.21
C ASN A 84 -16.96 3.62 5.95
N GLN A 85 -16.68 2.93 4.83
CA GLN A 85 -16.21 3.55 3.57
C GLN A 85 -14.97 4.47 3.70
N SER A 86 -14.23 4.41 4.82
CA SER A 86 -13.07 5.27 5.12
C SER A 86 -11.79 4.89 4.38
N VAL A 87 -11.87 3.92 3.48
CA VAL A 87 -10.72 3.34 2.79
C VAL A 87 -10.97 3.44 1.29
N PHE A 88 -10.00 4.01 0.59
CA PHE A 88 -9.98 4.09 -0.86
C PHE A 88 -8.83 3.26 -1.41
N LEU A 89 -9.07 2.66 -2.56
CA LEU A 89 -8.12 1.87 -3.32
C LEU A 89 -7.90 2.57 -4.65
N VAL A 90 -6.67 3.00 -4.88
CA VAL A 90 -6.21 3.57 -6.14
C VAL A 90 -5.50 2.48 -6.91
N LYS A 91 -6.11 2.03 -8.01
CA LYS A 91 -5.62 0.92 -8.82
C LYS A 91 -4.93 1.45 -10.07
N PHE A 92 -3.72 0.99 -10.31
CA PHE A 92 -2.93 1.38 -11.47
C PHE A 92 -2.86 0.23 -12.49
N GLN A 93 -2.48 0.57 -13.71
CA GLN A 93 -2.23 -0.43 -14.74
C GLN A 93 -1.03 -1.32 -14.37
N PRO A 94 -1.00 -2.60 -14.79
CA PRO A 94 0.13 -3.51 -14.57
C PRO A 94 1.31 -3.19 -15.51
N THR A 95 1.78 -1.95 -15.50
CA THR A 95 2.88 -1.44 -16.33
C THR A 95 3.91 -0.73 -15.46
N ILE A 96 5.12 -0.53 -15.99
CA ILE A 96 6.16 0.24 -15.31
C ILE A 96 5.69 1.68 -15.02
N SER A 97 5.00 2.31 -15.98
CA SER A 97 4.39 3.62 -15.79
C SER A 97 3.36 3.61 -14.65
N GLY A 98 2.48 2.59 -14.59
CA GLY A 98 1.52 2.44 -13.49
C GLY A 98 2.21 2.27 -12.12
N PHE A 99 3.34 1.56 -12.08
CA PHE A 99 4.15 1.42 -10.87
C PHE A 99 4.79 2.75 -10.45
N GLN A 100 5.36 3.51 -11.39
CA GLN A 100 5.95 4.83 -11.11
C GLN A 100 4.92 5.82 -10.55
N GLU A 101 3.70 5.85 -11.10
CA GLU A 101 2.62 6.69 -10.56
C GLU A 101 2.19 6.23 -9.16
N ALA A 102 2.09 4.92 -8.91
CA ALA A 102 1.79 4.39 -7.59
C ALA A 102 2.87 4.77 -6.56
N MET A 103 4.14 4.69 -6.94
CA MET A 103 5.28 5.08 -6.10
C MET A 103 5.34 6.59 -5.87
N ARG A 104 4.92 7.41 -6.84
CA ARG A 104 4.79 8.87 -6.66
C ARG A 104 3.81 9.20 -5.54
N VAL A 105 2.63 8.58 -5.54
CA VAL A 105 1.63 8.78 -4.47
C VAL A 105 2.18 8.27 -3.14
N HIS A 106 2.73 7.06 -3.09
CA HIS A 106 3.30 6.49 -1.87
C HIS A 106 4.40 7.40 -1.27
N THR A 107 5.30 7.90 -2.11
CA THR A 107 6.39 8.79 -1.69
C THR A 107 5.85 10.13 -1.20
N HIS A 108 4.87 10.72 -1.91
CA HIS A 108 4.26 12.00 -1.55
C HIS A 108 3.67 12.00 -0.13
N PHE A 109 2.98 10.92 0.24
CA PHE A 109 2.42 10.79 1.59
C PHE A 109 3.48 10.41 2.63
N SER A 110 4.43 9.55 2.28
CA SER A 110 5.48 9.13 3.20
C SER A 110 6.41 10.29 3.61
N THR A 111 6.78 11.17 2.68
CA THR A 111 7.61 12.35 2.99
C THR A 111 6.91 13.38 3.90
N ARG A 112 5.58 13.31 3.98
CA ARG A 112 4.76 14.15 4.87
C ARG A 112 4.45 13.50 6.21
N ASN A 113 4.96 12.30 6.50
CA ASN A 113 4.59 11.48 7.67
C ASN A 113 3.12 11.03 7.65
N HIS A 114 2.56 10.83 6.46
CA HIS A 114 1.18 10.36 6.26
C HIS A 114 1.19 8.94 5.66
N GLY A 115 2.16 8.13 6.07
CA GLY A 115 2.31 6.75 5.65
C GLY A 115 1.52 5.75 6.50
N LYS A 116 1.77 4.46 6.26
CA LYS A 116 1.11 3.35 6.96
C LYS A 116 1.45 3.33 8.45
N GLU A 117 2.70 3.59 8.81
CA GLU A 117 3.20 3.51 10.18
C GLU A 117 2.57 4.61 11.03
N GLU A 118 2.47 5.82 10.48
CA GLU A 118 1.86 6.96 11.14
C GLU A 118 0.36 6.77 11.31
N PHE A 119 -0.32 6.20 10.31
CA PHE A 119 -1.72 5.81 10.45
C PHE A 119 -1.93 4.78 11.57
N GLN A 120 -1.06 3.78 11.68
CA GLN A 120 -1.12 2.77 12.75
C GLN A 120 -0.85 3.37 14.13
N LEU A 121 0.14 4.26 14.25
CA LEU A 121 0.43 4.98 15.49
C LEU A 121 -0.76 5.84 15.91
N MET A 122 -1.37 6.56 14.96
CA MET A 122 -2.55 7.39 15.22
C MET A 122 -3.73 6.53 15.69
N LYS A 123 -3.97 5.37 15.07
CA LYS A 123 -5.02 4.42 15.47
C LYS A 123 -4.75 3.74 16.81
N GLY A 124 -3.49 3.46 17.15
CA GLY A 124 -3.09 2.83 18.42
C GLY A 124 -3.08 3.82 19.60
N SER A 125 -2.90 5.10 19.32
CA SER A 125 -2.94 6.19 20.29
C SER A 125 -4.40 6.49 20.65
N LYS A 126 -4.91 5.93 21.75
CA LYS A 126 -6.18 6.41 22.35
C LYS A 126 -6.07 7.91 22.66
N GLY A 127 -6.60 8.77 21.79
CA GLY A 127 -6.94 10.15 22.16
C GLY A 127 -5.95 11.25 21.78
N LYS A 128 -5.41 11.27 20.56
CA LYS A 128 -5.07 12.56 19.94
C LYS A 128 -5.91 12.74 18.69
N LYS A 129 -6.96 13.56 18.82
CA LYS A 129 -7.67 14.13 17.67
C LYS A 129 -6.59 14.71 16.74
N ALA A 130 -6.60 14.30 15.47
CA ALA A 130 -5.96 15.10 14.44
C ALA A 130 -6.48 16.53 14.61
N ALA A 131 -5.58 17.49 14.67
CA ALA A 131 -5.96 18.90 14.71
C ALA A 131 -6.97 19.14 13.58
N SER A 132 -7.99 19.97 13.84
CA SER A 132 -8.92 20.39 12.80
C SER A 132 -8.14 21.19 11.76
N THR A 133 -7.64 20.50 10.75
CA THR A 133 -6.99 21.12 9.62
C THR A 133 -7.92 21.07 8.43
N ASP A 134 -8.09 22.24 7.80
CA ASP A 134 -9.01 22.44 6.67
C ASP A 134 -8.57 21.65 5.41
N SER A 135 -7.30 21.28 5.36
CA SER A 135 -6.66 20.58 4.24
C SER A 135 -7.07 19.11 4.20
N LEU A 136 -7.77 18.69 3.15
CA LEU A 136 -8.17 17.30 2.93
C LEU A 136 -6.98 16.32 3.02
N GLU A 137 -5.84 16.68 2.44
CA GLU A 137 -4.62 15.85 2.45
C GLU A 137 -4.14 15.52 3.85
N GLU A 138 -4.37 16.40 4.83
CA GLU A 138 -3.92 16.19 6.20
C GLU A 138 -4.73 15.09 6.92
N LEU A 139 -5.91 14.78 6.41
CA LEU A 139 -6.76 13.71 6.93
C LEU A 139 -6.48 12.37 6.26
N LEU A 140 -5.73 12.38 5.16
CA LEU A 140 -5.45 11.21 4.34
C LEU A 140 -4.08 10.63 4.65
N TYR A 141 -4.04 9.30 4.75
CA TYR A 141 -2.82 8.51 4.91
C TYR A 141 -2.75 7.52 3.77
N ALA A 142 -1.61 7.39 3.09
CA ALA A 142 -1.49 6.50 1.94
C ALA A 142 -0.23 5.64 1.98
N HIS A 143 -0.37 4.41 1.49
CA HIS A 143 0.75 3.51 1.31
C HIS A 143 0.53 2.57 0.12
N ILE A 144 1.62 2.07 -0.45
CA ILE A 144 1.57 1.04 -1.46
C ILE A 144 1.04 -0.26 -0.86
N GLY A 145 0.07 -0.89 -1.52
CA GLY A 145 -0.63 -2.06 -1.02
C GLY A 145 0.32 -3.22 -0.76
N VAL A 146 0.21 -3.80 0.43
CA VAL A 146 0.97 -4.98 0.86
C VAL A 146 0.03 -6.18 1.09
N VAL A 147 0.60 -7.34 1.41
CA VAL A 147 -0.15 -8.59 1.64
C VAL A 147 -1.24 -8.44 2.70
N GLU A 148 -0.98 -7.66 3.76
CA GLU A 148 -1.94 -7.37 4.82
C GLU A 148 -3.20 -6.64 4.32
N ASP A 149 -3.06 -5.87 3.25
CA ASP A 149 -4.13 -5.07 2.70
C ASP A 149 -5.04 -5.89 1.79
N LEU A 150 -4.71 -7.15 1.47
CA LEU A 150 -5.52 -8.03 0.61
C LEU A 150 -6.97 -8.17 1.08
N GLY A 151 -7.24 -8.00 2.37
CA GLY A 151 -8.60 -8.00 2.92
C GLY A 151 -9.45 -6.81 2.47
N LEU A 152 -8.82 -5.68 2.12
CA LEU A 152 -9.47 -4.45 1.69
C LEU A 152 -9.89 -4.51 0.22
N LEU A 153 -9.24 -5.36 -0.59
CA LEU A 153 -9.52 -5.48 -2.02
C LEU A 153 -10.81 -6.29 -2.28
N ASP A 154 -11.45 -5.99 -3.41
CA ASP A 154 -12.51 -6.83 -3.96
C ASP A 154 -11.95 -8.18 -4.41
N GLU A 155 -12.80 -9.22 -4.38
CA GLU A 155 -12.40 -10.60 -4.73
C GLU A 155 -11.83 -10.72 -6.14
N GLY A 156 -12.30 -9.91 -7.09
CA GLY A 156 -11.80 -9.93 -8.47
C GLY A 156 -10.38 -9.39 -8.57
N THR A 157 -10.06 -8.32 -7.85
CA THR A 157 -8.70 -7.77 -7.80
C THR A 157 -7.78 -8.66 -6.99
N LYS A 158 -8.23 -9.16 -5.83
CA LYS A 158 -7.48 -10.11 -4.99
C LYS A 158 -6.99 -11.34 -5.76
N LYS A 159 -7.85 -11.97 -6.56
CA LYS A 159 -7.49 -13.15 -7.37
C LYS A 159 -6.45 -12.87 -8.46
N ARG A 160 -6.33 -11.62 -8.91
CA ARG A 160 -5.39 -11.20 -9.95
C ARG A 160 -4.09 -10.64 -9.38
N CYS A 161 -4.07 -10.34 -8.08
CA CYS A 161 -2.90 -9.81 -7.41
C CYS A 161 -1.81 -10.89 -7.22
N LYS A 162 -0.58 -10.52 -7.50
CA LYS A 162 0.65 -11.25 -7.17
C LYS A 162 1.42 -10.45 -6.12
N VAL A 163 2.25 -11.12 -5.34
CA VAL A 163 3.20 -10.45 -4.46
C VAL A 163 4.52 -10.32 -5.20
N MET A 164 5.04 -9.10 -5.32
CA MET A 164 6.29 -8.80 -6.02
C MET A 164 7.18 -7.90 -5.16
N ARG A 165 8.49 -7.96 -5.38
CA ARG A 165 9.46 -7.05 -4.75
C ARG A 165 9.50 -5.73 -5.51
N LYS A 166 9.46 -4.60 -4.79
CA LYS A 166 9.54 -3.25 -5.37
C LYS A 166 10.85 -3.08 -6.13
N LYS A 167 11.97 -3.43 -5.50
CA LYS A 167 13.31 -3.33 -6.09
C LYS A 167 13.48 -4.13 -7.39
N GLU A 168 12.80 -5.27 -7.51
CA GLU A 168 12.88 -6.09 -8.72
C GLU A 168 12.17 -5.40 -9.90
N ILE A 169 11.05 -4.74 -9.63
CA ILE A 169 10.30 -3.99 -10.65
C ILE A 169 11.05 -2.71 -11.05
N GLU A 170 11.68 -2.03 -10.09
CA GLU A 170 12.56 -0.88 -10.35
C GLU A 170 13.76 -1.28 -11.21
N ALA A 171 14.47 -2.35 -10.86
CA ALA A 171 15.60 -2.85 -11.63
C ALA A 171 15.18 -3.23 -13.07
N ASN A 172 14.02 -3.87 -13.24
CA ASN A 172 13.49 -4.22 -14.55
C ASN A 172 13.08 -2.98 -15.37
N ALA A 173 12.56 -1.94 -14.71
CA ALA A 173 12.25 -0.66 -15.35
C ALA A 173 13.51 0.02 -15.87
N GLU A 174 14.55 0.13 -15.04
CA GLU A 174 15.84 0.72 -15.40
C GLU A 174 16.54 -0.06 -16.52
N ALA A 175 16.51 -1.40 -16.48
CA ALA A 175 17.07 -2.24 -17.53
C ALA A 175 16.38 -2.05 -18.88
N THR A 176 15.07 -1.81 -18.88
CA THR A 176 14.29 -1.57 -20.12
C THR A 176 14.64 -0.22 -20.74
N LEU A 177 14.83 0.82 -19.93
CA LEU A 177 15.22 2.16 -20.41
C LEU A 177 16.62 2.17 -21.05
N ASN A 178 17.54 1.32 -20.57
CA ASN A 178 18.90 1.21 -21.13
C ASN A 178 18.97 0.49 -22.49
N LEU A 179 17.89 -0.20 -22.90
CA LEU A 179 17.82 -0.89 -24.19
C LEU A 179 17.26 -0.01 -25.32
N GLU A 180 16.62 1.12 -25.00
CA GLU A 180 16.05 2.05 -25.99
C GLU A 180 17.06 3.12 -26.48
N VAL A 181 18.34 3.02 -26.09
CA VAL A 181 19.39 4.03 -26.37
C VAL A 181 20.41 3.56 -27.43
N TYR A 182 20.16 2.47 -28.16
CA TYR A 182 21.04 1.98 -29.24
C TYR A 182 20.35 1.86 -30.59
#